data_AF-A0A522XN10-F1
#
_entry.id   AF-A0A522XN10-F1
#
_cell.length_a   1.000
_cell.length_b   1.000
_cell.length_c   1.000
_cell.angle_alpha   90.00
_cell.angle_beta   90.00
_cell.angle_gamma   90.00
#
_symmetry.space_group_name_H-M   'P 1'
#
loop_
_entity.id
_entity.type
_entity.pdbx_description
1 polymer ?
#
loop_
_entity_poly.entity_id
_entity_poly.type
_entity_poly.pdbx_seq_one_letter_code
_entity_poly.pdbx_strand_id
1 'polypeptide(L)'
;RDEAVPETTRQAIVQARRGQGLFKQRVMQIERRCRLTGVDRVEHLRASHCKPWRDASNVERLDGENGLLLTPDADHLFDRGFLSFEDSGRVLVSPVAHAPSLRAMGLDPASLSSVGSFSEGQRAFLSYHRDNVFLQARLRR
;
A
#
# COMPACT_ATOMS: atom_id res chain seq x y z
N ARG A 1 -3.64 -18.71 30.27
CA ARG A 1 -4.44 -17.84 31.17
C ARG A 1 -4.62 -16.56 30.37
N ASP A 2 -5.81 -16.35 29.81
CA ASP A 2 -6.09 -15.15 29.01
C ASP A 2 -6.13 -13.95 29.97
N GLU A 3 -5.12 -13.10 29.90
CA GLU A 3 -5.20 -11.77 30.50
C GLU A 3 -6.34 -11.03 29.80
N ALA A 4 -7.35 -10.66 30.57
CA ALA A 4 -8.48 -9.90 30.07
C ALA A 4 -7.96 -8.56 29.53
N VAL A 5 -8.03 -8.40 28.20
CA VAL A 5 -7.67 -7.16 27.51
C VAL A 5 -8.46 -6.00 28.13
N PRO A 6 -7.80 -4.92 28.59
CA PRO A 6 -8.48 -3.78 29.19
C PRO A 6 -9.56 -3.21 28.26
N GLU A 7 -10.70 -2.76 28.82
CA GLU A 7 -11.87 -2.29 28.05
C GLU A 7 -11.51 -1.18 27.04
N THR A 8 -10.63 -0.26 27.41
CA THR A 8 -10.13 0.79 26.50
C THR A 8 -9.34 0.22 25.31
N THR A 9 -8.58 -0.85 25.52
CA THR A 9 -7.84 -1.56 24.46
C THR A 9 -8.80 -2.31 23.55
N ARG A 10 -9.84 -2.94 24.11
CA ARG A 10 -10.90 -3.60 23.34
C ARG A 10 -11.63 -2.61 22.42
N GLN A 11 -11.99 -1.43 22.94
CA GLN A 11 -12.63 -0.37 22.16
C GLN A 11 -11.71 0.15 21.05
N ALA A 12 -10.43 0.38 21.33
CA ALA A 12 -9.44 0.80 20.34
C ALA A 12 -9.30 -0.22 19.19
N ILE A 13 -9.26 -1.52 19.50
CA ILE A 13 -9.19 -2.60 18.51
C ILE A 13 -10.43 -2.59 17.60
N VAL A 14 -11.63 -2.46 18.18
CA VAL A 14 -12.89 -2.41 17.41
C VAL A 14 -12.92 -1.19 16.49
N GLN A 15 -12.51 -0.02 16.99
CA GLN A 15 -12.45 1.20 16.19
C GLN A 15 -11.41 1.12 15.08
N ALA A 16 -10.23 0.57 15.34
CA ALA A 16 -9.20 0.32 14.32
C ALA A 16 -9.72 -0.62 13.22
N ARG A 17 -10.41 -1.70 13.60
CA ARG A 17 -11.01 -2.65 12.65
C ARG A 17 -12.10 -2.01 11.79
N ARG A 18 -12.97 -1.19 12.40
CA ARG A 18 -13.98 -0.41 11.67
C ARG A 18 -13.33 0.61 10.73
N GLY A 19 -12.29 1.31 11.19
CA GLY A 19 -11.53 2.27 10.40
C GLY A 19 -10.87 1.63 9.19
N GLN A 20 -10.25 0.46 9.34
CA GLN A 20 -9.69 -0.31 8.22
C GLN A 20 -10.77 -0.75 7.23
N GLY A 21 -11.94 -1.18 7.72
CA GLY A 21 -13.09 -1.54 6.88
C GLY A 21 -13.59 -0.34 6.05
N LEU A 22 -13.80 0.81 6.69
CA LEU A 22 -14.24 2.03 6.04
C LEU A 22 -13.21 2.56 5.04
N PHE A 23 -11.92 2.54 5.40
CA PHE A 23 -10.83 2.90 4.50
C PHE A 23 -10.84 2.02 3.25
N LYS A 24 -10.88 0.68 3.40
CA LYS A 24 -10.96 -0.23 2.25
C LYS A 24 -12.18 0.04 1.37
N GLN A 25 -13.34 0.31 1.96
CA GLN A 25 -14.55 0.68 1.20
C GLN A 25 -14.35 1.96 0.37
N ARG A 26 -13.69 2.99 0.92
CA ARG A 26 -13.41 4.24 0.21
C ARG A 26 -12.37 4.05 -0.89
N VAL A 27 -11.31 3.29 -0.64
CA VAL A 27 -10.34 2.92 -1.68
C VAL A 27 -11.03 2.20 -2.84
N MET A 28 -11.98 1.30 -2.56
CA MET A 28 -12.76 0.59 -3.59
C MET A 28 -13.71 1.48 -4.41
N GLN A 29 -13.95 2.72 -4.00
CA GLN A 29 -14.69 3.69 -4.82
C GLN A 29 -13.83 4.25 -5.97
N ILE A 30 -12.50 4.17 -5.83
CA ILE A 30 -11.49 4.69 -6.78
C ILE A 30 -10.82 3.53 -7.52
N GLU A 31 -10.39 2.51 -6.78
CA GLU A 31 -9.69 1.33 -7.26
C GLU A 31 -10.63 0.14 -7.47
N ARG A 32 -10.40 -0.65 -8.52
CA ARG A 32 -11.25 -1.82 -8.84
C ARG A 32 -10.55 -3.18 -8.73
N ARG A 33 -9.22 -3.20 -8.78
CA ARG A 33 -8.41 -4.42 -8.84
C ARG A 33 -7.01 -4.13 -8.34
N CYS A 34 -6.21 -5.17 -8.09
CA CYS A 34 -4.80 -5.01 -7.80
C CYS A 34 -4.10 -4.28 -8.95
N ARG A 35 -3.40 -3.18 -8.65
CA ARG A 35 -2.64 -2.41 -9.65
C ARG A 35 -1.53 -3.24 -10.32
N LEU A 36 -0.90 -4.17 -9.59
CA LEU A 36 0.23 -4.95 -10.10
C LEU A 36 -0.19 -6.27 -10.76
N THR A 37 -1.14 -7.00 -10.16
CA THR A 37 -1.48 -8.37 -10.61
C THR A 37 -2.80 -8.46 -11.37
N GLY A 38 -3.62 -7.40 -11.34
CA GLY A 38 -4.94 -7.38 -11.97
C GLY A 38 -6.04 -8.17 -11.25
N VAL A 39 -5.73 -8.86 -10.14
CA VAL A 39 -6.73 -9.59 -9.31
C VAL A 39 -7.84 -8.64 -8.87
N ASP A 40 -9.09 -9.01 -9.11
CA ASP A 40 -10.27 -8.15 -8.86
C ASP A 40 -11.20 -8.67 -7.76
N ARG A 41 -10.96 -9.89 -7.26
CA ARG A 41 -11.72 -10.47 -6.14
C ARG A 41 -11.30 -9.81 -4.84
N VAL A 42 -12.21 -9.07 -4.22
CA VAL A 42 -11.96 -8.22 -3.04
C VAL A 42 -11.41 -8.99 -1.83
N GLU A 43 -11.74 -10.27 -1.72
CA GLU A 43 -11.30 -11.20 -0.68
C GLU A 43 -9.79 -11.45 -0.74
N HIS A 44 -9.19 -11.26 -1.92
CA HIS A 44 -7.75 -11.42 -2.16
C HIS A 44 -7.01 -10.08 -2.16
N LEU A 45 -7.69 -8.97 -1.86
CA LEU A 45 -7.13 -7.63 -1.90
C LEU A 45 -7.00 -7.01 -0.52
N ARG A 46 -5.91 -6.28 -0.32
CA ARG A 46 -5.69 -5.36 0.79
C ARG A 46 -5.84 -3.93 0.28
N ALA A 47 -6.32 -3.05 1.14
CA ALA A 47 -6.18 -1.61 0.93
C ALA A 47 -4.88 -1.18 1.60
N SER A 48 -3.88 -0.87 0.79
CA SER A 48 -2.55 -0.47 1.23
C SER A 48 -2.45 1.05 1.24
N HIS A 49 -1.98 1.64 2.33
CA HIS A 49 -1.82 3.10 2.44
C HIS A 49 -0.62 3.58 1.63
N CYS A 50 -0.79 4.62 0.80
CA CYS A 50 0.32 5.28 0.11
C CYS A 50 1.19 6.07 1.11
N LYS A 51 0.58 6.95 1.90
CA LYS A 51 1.20 7.57 3.07
C LYS A 51 0.91 6.70 4.30
N PRO A 52 1.92 6.08 4.93
CA PRO A 52 1.72 5.11 6.00
C PRO A 52 0.86 5.63 7.14
N TRP A 53 0.05 4.75 7.72
CA TRP A 53 -0.89 5.10 8.79
C TRP A 53 -0.26 5.88 9.95
N ARG A 54 0.99 5.55 10.31
CA ARG A 54 1.72 6.20 11.41
C ARG A 54 2.03 7.68 11.12
N ASP A 55 2.22 8.02 9.84
CA ASP A 55 2.61 9.35 9.36
C ASP A 55 1.40 10.15 8.85
N ALA A 56 0.27 9.48 8.62
CA ALA A 56 -0.99 10.06 8.18
C ALA A 56 -1.81 10.66 9.34
N SER A 57 -2.42 11.81 9.08
CA SER A 57 -3.44 12.43 9.94
C SER A 57 -4.71 11.58 10.00
N ASN A 58 -5.61 11.85 10.96
CA ASN A 58 -6.86 11.12 11.09
C ASN A 58 -7.77 11.22 9.85
N VAL A 59 -7.71 12.33 9.11
CA VAL A 59 -8.43 12.51 7.85
C VAL A 59 -7.80 11.62 6.76
N GLU A 60 -6.49 11.73 6.56
CA GLU A 60 -5.74 10.96 5.55
C GLU A 60 -5.80 9.44 5.79
N ARG A 61 -5.90 8.98 7.05
CA ARG A 61 -6.03 7.56 7.41
C ARG A 61 -7.30 6.91 6.86
N LEU A 62 -8.34 7.71 6.65
CA LEU A 62 -9.63 7.26 6.13
C LEU A 62 -9.89 7.77 4.71
N ASP A 63 -8.95 8.46 4.08
CA ASP A 63 -9.08 8.98 2.73
C ASP A 63 -8.88 7.85 1.71
N GLY A 64 -9.84 7.67 0.79
CA GLY A 64 -9.72 6.65 -0.26
C GLY A 64 -8.58 6.94 -1.24
N GLU A 65 -8.23 8.20 -1.45
CA GLU A 65 -7.12 8.63 -2.32
C GLU A 65 -5.76 8.24 -1.73
N ASN A 66 -5.69 8.01 -0.41
CA ASN A 66 -4.49 7.53 0.27
C ASN A 66 -4.31 6.02 0.19
N GLY A 67 -4.96 5.33 -0.74
CA GLY A 67 -4.85 3.89 -0.83
C GLY A 67 -4.88 3.31 -2.23
N LEU A 68 -4.27 2.13 -2.33
CA LEU A 68 -4.32 1.26 -3.50
C LEU A 68 -4.86 -0.11 -3.11
N LEU A 69 -5.53 -0.79 -4.05
CA LEU A 69 -5.81 -2.21 -3.89
C LEU A 69 -4.61 -3.02 -4.35
N LEU A 70 -4.13 -3.93 -3.50
CA LEU A 70 -2.98 -4.79 -3.78
C LEU A 70 -3.22 -6.22 -3.28
N THR A 71 -2.66 -7.22 -3.96
CA THR A 71 -2.56 -8.58 -3.41
C THR A 71 -1.61 -8.60 -2.22
N PRO A 72 -1.66 -9.61 -1.33
CA PRO A 72 -0.83 -9.64 -0.11
C PRO A 72 0.68 -9.44 -0.34
N ASP A 73 1.25 -10.05 -1.37
CA ASP A 73 2.67 -9.92 -1.68
C ASP A 73 3.01 -8.54 -2.27
N ALA A 74 2.13 -8.01 -3.13
CA ALA A 74 2.24 -6.65 -3.67
C ALA A 74 2.16 -5.58 -2.57
N ASP A 75 1.21 -5.74 -1.65
CA ASP A 75 1.04 -4.91 -0.47
C ASP A 75 2.30 -4.92 0.40
N HIS A 76 2.84 -6.10 0.68
CA HIS A 76 4.09 -6.23 1.43
C HIS A 76 5.26 -5.47 0.78
N LEU A 77 5.44 -5.65 -0.53
CA LEU A 77 6.54 -5.00 -1.24
C LEU A 77 6.37 -3.48 -1.33
N PHE A 78 5.15 -2.99 -1.49
CA PHE A 78 4.83 -1.57 -1.50
C PHE A 78 4.99 -0.94 -0.11
N ASP A 79 4.32 -1.47 0.92
CA ASP A 79 4.37 -0.98 2.32
C ASP A 79 5.80 -0.95 2.89
N ARG A 80 6.65 -1.87 2.45
CA ARG A 80 8.07 -1.92 2.85
C ARG A 80 9.01 -1.12 1.94
N GLY A 81 8.49 -0.45 0.92
CA GLY A 81 9.26 0.42 0.04
C GLY A 81 10.12 -0.31 -1.00
N PHE A 82 9.92 -1.60 -1.23
CA PHE A 82 10.58 -2.33 -2.32
C PHE A 82 9.98 -2.00 -3.68
N LEU A 83 8.71 -1.64 -3.71
CA LEU A 83 8.01 -1.12 -4.88
C LEU A 83 7.44 0.26 -4.58
N SER A 84 7.33 1.08 -5.62
CA SER A 84 6.55 2.32 -5.61
C SER A 84 6.03 2.60 -7.02
N PHE A 85 5.43 3.76 -7.23
CA PHE A 85 4.89 4.17 -8.51
C PHE A 85 5.23 5.62 -8.82
N GLU A 86 5.52 5.91 -10.08
CA GLU A 86 5.50 7.26 -10.61
C GLU A 86 4.08 7.74 -10.86
N ASP A 87 3.92 9.05 -10.96
CA ASP A 87 2.63 9.70 -11.26
C ASP A 87 2.04 9.26 -12.62
N SER A 88 2.89 8.76 -13.52
CA SER A 88 2.54 8.22 -14.83
C SER A 88 1.95 6.80 -14.78
N GLY A 89 2.00 6.13 -13.63
CA GLY A 89 1.66 4.71 -13.51
C GLY A 89 2.84 3.77 -13.69
N ARG A 90 4.04 4.27 -14.03
CA ARG A 90 5.23 3.42 -14.13
C ARG A 90 5.60 2.85 -12.75
N VAL A 91 5.83 1.54 -12.70
CA VAL A 91 6.28 0.87 -11.47
C VAL A 91 7.76 1.15 -11.23
N LEU A 92 8.08 1.52 -9.99
CA LEU A 92 9.44 1.72 -9.52
C LEU A 92 9.83 0.51 -8.68
N VAL A 93 10.96 -0.11 -9.02
CA VAL A 93 11.55 -1.21 -8.25
C VAL A 93 12.76 -0.67 -7.51
N SER A 94 12.79 -0.88 -6.18
CA SER A 94 13.90 -0.44 -5.35
C SER A 94 15.20 -1.11 -5.78
N PRO A 95 16.33 -0.38 -5.83
CA PRO A 95 17.63 -0.97 -6.14
C PRO A 95 18.12 -1.96 -5.08
N VAL A 96 17.54 -1.97 -3.88
CA VAL A 96 17.85 -2.95 -2.82
C VAL A 96 16.88 -4.14 -2.81
N ALA A 97 15.90 -4.18 -3.73
CA ALA A 97 14.97 -5.30 -3.84
C ALA A 97 15.69 -6.53 -4.42
N HIS A 98 15.47 -7.69 -3.78
CA HIS A 98 16.03 -8.95 -4.24
C HIS A 98 15.19 -9.53 -5.38
N ALA A 99 15.59 -9.26 -6.63
CA ALA A 99 14.83 -9.63 -7.83
C ALA A 99 14.40 -11.12 -7.91
N PRO A 100 15.21 -12.12 -7.53
CA PRO A 100 14.76 -13.51 -7.49
C PRO A 100 13.56 -13.76 -6.58
N SER A 101 13.49 -13.09 -5.42
CA SER A 101 12.35 -13.21 -4.50
C SER A 101 11.09 -12.58 -5.10
N LEU A 102 11.20 -11.41 -5.74
CA LEU A 102 10.08 -10.76 -6.43
C LEU A 102 9.51 -11.66 -7.52
N ARG A 103 10.37 -12.32 -8.31
CA ARG A 103 9.94 -13.33 -9.31
C ARG A 103 9.23 -14.51 -8.68
N ALA A 104 9.75 -15.06 -7.58
CA ALA A 104 9.12 -16.16 -6.87
C ALA A 104 7.74 -15.78 -6.28
N MET A 105 7.52 -14.50 -5.99
CA MET A 105 6.22 -13.94 -5.59
C MET A 105 5.31 -13.59 -6.78
N GLY A 106 5.72 -13.87 -8.02
CA GLY A 106 4.95 -13.56 -9.23
C GLY A 106 4.96 -12.09 -9.65
N LEU A 107 5.89 -11.29 -9.13
CA LEU A 107 6.06 -9.86 -9.41
C LEU A 107 7.42 -9.60 -10.07
N ASP A 108 7.66 -10.21 -11.22
CA ASP A 108 8.94 -10.08 -11.95
C ASP A 108 9.18 -8.63 -12.38
N PRO A 109 10.26 -7.96 -11.90
CA PRO A 109 10.60 -6.60 -12.32
C PRO A 109 10.62 -6.39 -13.84
N ALA A 110 11.00 -7.41 -14.61
CA ALA A 110 11.04 -7.34 -16.07
C ALA A 110 9.66 -7.33 -16.73
N SER A 111 8.63 -7.85 -16.05
CA SER A 111 7.25 -7.91 -16.56
C SER A 111 6.34 -6.84 -15.98
N LEU A 112 6.80 -6.04 -15.00
CA LEU A 112 6.00 -4.97 -14.41
C LEU A 112 5.84 -3.82 -15.40
N SER A 113 4.66 -3.74 -16.00
CA SER A 113 4.26 -2.65 -16.90
C SER A 113 3.65 -1.47 -16.15
N SER A 114 3.35 -0.38 -16.87
CA SER A 114 2.56 0.72 -16.31
C SER A 114 1.19 0.22 -15.83
N VAL A 115 0.74 0.73 -14.68
CA VAL A 115 -0.51 0.32 -14.00
C VAL A 115 -1.69 1.26 -14.26
N GLY A 116 -1.57 2.10 -15.29
CA GLY A 116 -2.53 3.16 -15.60
C GLY A 116 -2.34 4.41 -14.74
N SER A 117 -3.15 5.43 -14.98
CA SER A 117 -3.03 6.72 -14.29
C SER A 117 -3.53 6.67 -12.85
N PHE A 118 -3.05 7.62 -12.06
CA PHE A 118 -3.51 7.94 -10.72
C PHE A 118 -4.29 9.26 -10.72
N SER A 119 -5.21 9.42 -9.76
CA SER A 119 -5.87 10.71 -9.52
C SER A 119 -4.86 11.77 -9.03
N GLU A 120 -5.27 13.02 -8.91
CA GLU A 120 -4.43 14.06 -8.28
C GLU A 120 -4.17 13.75 -6.80
N GLY A 121 -5.18 13.29 -6.06
CA GLY A 121 -5.05 12.92 -4.65
C GLY A 121 -4.08 11.76 -4.42
N GLN A 122 -4.22 10.68 -5.21
CA GLN A 122 -3.29 9.55 -5.17
C GLN A 122 -1.86 9.97 -5.48
N ARG A 123 -1.65 10.87 -6.45
CA ARG A 123 -0.31 11.37 -6.79
C ARG A 123 0.34 12.13 -5.64
N ALA A 124 -0.41 12.92 -4.89
CA ALA A 124 0.10 13.60 -3.70
C ALA A 124 0.62 12.59 -2.65
N PHE A 125 -0.14 11.53 -2.37
CA PHE A 125 0.29 10.50 -1.42
C PHE A 125 1.42 9.61 -1.96
N LEU A 126 1.43 9.32 -3.26
CA LEU A 126 2.52 8.58 -3.90
C LEU A 126 3.82 9.38 -3.93
N SER A 127 3.76 10.71 -4.03
CA SER A 127 4.94 11.56 -3.84
C SER A 127 5.53 11.37 -2.45
N TYR A 128 4.70 11.42 -1.41
CA TYR A 128 5.16 11.14 -0.04
C TYR A 128 5.79 9.74 0.06
N HIS A 129 5.15 8.72 -0.52
CA HIS A 129 5.66 7.36 -0.51
C HIS A 129 7.07 7.27 -1.15
N ARG A 130 7.27 7.90 -2.32
CA ARG A 130 8.57 7.91 -3.00
C ARG A 130 9.66 8.59 -2.16
N ASP A 131 9.31 9.63 -1.42
CA ASP A 131 10.27 10.43 -0.65
C ASP A 131 10.60 9.81 0.73
N ASN A 132 9.65 9.09 1.35
CA ASN A 132 9.74 8.70 2.76
C ASN A 132 9.70 7.18 3.01
N VAL A 133 9.16 6.40 2.07
CA VAL A 133 8.96 4.95 2.23
C VAL A 133 9.83 4.16 1.26
N PHE A 134 9.89 4.59 0.00
CA PHE A 134 10.63 3.88 -1.05
C PHE A 134 12.12 3.76 -0.70
N LEU A 135 12.61 2.52 -0.69
CA LEU A 135 13.99 2.23 -0.30
C LEU A 135 14.93 2.60 -1.45
N GLN A 136 15.85 3.51 -1.18
CA GLN A 136 16.94 3.82 -2.09
C GLN A 136 18.25 3.16 -1.64
N ALA A 137 19.17 2.96 -2.58
CA ALA A 137 20.52 2.54 -2.23
C ALA A 137 21.18 3.67 -1.43
N ARG A 138 21.46 3.43 -0.14
CA ARG A 138 22.29 4.35 0.64
C ARG A 138 23.71 4.26 0.09
N LEU A 139 24.05 5.16 -0.83
CA LEU A 139 25.45 5.48 -1.07
C LEU A 139 25.97 6.10 0.23
N ARG A 140 26.68 5.30 1.03
CA ARG A 140 27.49 5.84 2.13
C ARG A 140 28.48 6.81 1.46
N ARG A 141 28.31 8.10 1.69
CA ARG A 141 29.40 9.07 1.59
C ARG A 141 30.24 8.94 2.85
#